data_AF-A0AAT9SZ02-F1
#
_entry.id   AF-A0AAT9SZ02-F1
#
_cell.length_a   1.000
_cell.length_b   1.000
_cell.length_c   1.000
_cell.angle_alpha   90.00
_cell.angle_beta   90.00
_cell.angle_gamma   90.00
#
_symmetry.space_group_name_H-M   'P 1'
#
loop_
_entity.id
_entity.type
_entity.pdbx_description
1 polymer ?
#
loop_
_entity_poly.entity_id
_entity_poly.type
_entity_poly.pdbx_seq_one_letter_code
_entity_poly.pdbx_strand_id
1 'polypeptide(L)'
;MKSGQGRLILRDGTDLPIAYRLVHNEYGSWCSGTLIGDIRSVDPGSFSLGMRAQLGNGHEIVLLVTAYSDRHLSFVAKFDGSAAHGPSVFAPG
;
A
#
# COMPACT_ATOMS: atom_id res chain seq x y z
N MET A 1 2.32 -13.63 -7.69
CA MET A 1 3.06 -12.64 -6.89
C MET A 1 3.31 -11.42 -7.77
N LYS A 2 2.92 -10.21 -7.35
CA LYS A 2 3.05 -8.97 -8.14
C LYS A 2 4.10 -8.07 -7.49
N SER A 3 5.08 -7.63 -8.28
CA SER A 3 6.10 -6.67 -7.85
C SER A 3 5.95 -5.36 -8.63
N GLY A 4 6.37 -4.27 -8.01
CA GLY A 4 6.36 -2.96 -8.66
C GLY A 4 7.01 -1.89 -7.78
N GLN A 5 6.90 -0.66 -8.24
CA GLN A 5 7.34 0.54 -7.52
C GLN A 5 6.11 1.32 -7.08
N GLY A 6 6.22 1.99 -5.93
CA GLY A 6 5.16 2.79 -5.35
C GLY A 6 5.73 3.84 -4.42
N ARG A 7 4.85 4.48 -3.66
CA ARG A 7 5.19 5.45 -2.65
C ARG A 7 4.48 5.13 -1.35
N LEU A 8 5.22 5.12 -0.26
CA LEU A 8 4.68 5.00 1.08
C LEU A 8 4.39 6.41 1.58
N ILE A 9 3.16 6.67 2.01
CA ILE A 9 2.72 7.95 2.50
C ILE A 9 2.58 7.82 4.02
N LEU A 10 3.47 8.51 4.74
CA LEU A 10 3.45 8.58 6.19
C LEU A 10 2.38 9.57 6.65
N ARG A 11 1.97 9.47 7.92
CA ARG A 11 0.98 10.39 8.51
C ARG A 11 1.46 11.83 8.57
N ASP A 12 2.75 12.03 8.70
CA ASP A 12 3.41 13.34 8.64
C ASP A 12 3.32 13.99 7.25
N GLY A 13 2.89 13.23 6.23
CA GLY A 13 2.84 13.70 4.84
C GLY A 13 4.12 13.40 4.06
N THR A 14 5.18 12.95 4.75
CA THR A 14 6.38 12.42 4.10
C THR A 14 6.04 11.27 3.14
N ASP A 15 6.46 11.41 1.89
CA ASP A 15 6.41 10.34 0.89
C ASP A 15 7.79 9.68 0.71
N LEU A 16 7.80 8.35 0.72
CA LEU A 16 9.01 7.56 0.51
C LEU A 16 8.87 6.67 -0.72
N PRO A 17 9.81 6.72 -1.67
CA PRO A 17 9.82 5.78 -2.78
C PRO A 17 10.10 4.37 -2.25
N ILE A 18 9.25 3.43 -2.60
CA ILE A 18 9.33 2.04 -2.17
C ILE A 18 9.12 1.10 -3.35
N ALA A 19 9.87 0.00 -3.36
CA ALA A 19 9.48 -1.17 -4.13
C ALA A 19 8.51 -2.01 -3.30
N TYR A 20 7.59 -2.72 -3.94
CA TYR A 20 6.67 -3.63 -3.27
C TYR A 20 6.68 -4.99 -3.91
N ARG A 21 6.37 -5.99 -3.10
CA ARG A 21 6.08 -7.35 -3.54
C ARG A 21 4.87 -7.86 -2.77
N LEU A 22 3.76 -8.03 -3.49
CA LEU A 22 2.48 -8.36 -2.88
C LEU A 22 1.82 -9.58 -3.53
N VAL A 23 0.97 -10.22 -2.75
CA VAL A 23 0.14 -11.36 -3.11
C VAL A 23 -1.30 -10.95 -2.83
N HIS A 24 -2.15 -11.06 -3.84
CA HIS A 24 -3.58 -10.82 -3.68
C HIS A 24 -4.24 -12.08 -3.11
N ASN A 25 -5.24 -11.92 -2.25
CA ASN A 25 -6.12 -13.05 -1.95
C ASN A 25 -7.05 -13.33 -3.14
N GLU A 26 -7.61 -14.54 -3.20
CA GLU A 26 -8.50 -14.99 -4.29
C GLU A 26 -9.77 -14.14 -4.45
N TYR A 27 -10.15 -13.38 -3.42
CA TYR A 27 -11.32 -12.50 -3.38
C TYR A 27 -11.00 -11.03 -3.68
N GLY A 28 -9.75 -10.70 -4.05
CA GLY A 28 -9.30 -9.36 -4.46
C GLY A 28 -9.41 -8.25 -3.41
N SER A 29 -9.91 -8.55 -2.21
CA SER A 29 -10.24 -7.54 -1.20
C SER A 29 -9.06 -7.22 -0.28
N TRP A 30 -8.15 -8.18 -0.11
CA TRP A 30 -6.97 -8.07 0.77
C TRP A 30 -5.73 -8.49 0.01
N CYS A 31 -4.59 -7.92 0.39
CA CYS A 31 -3.28 -8.33 -0.07
C CYS A 31 -2.28 -8.39 1.09
N SER A 32 -1.25 -9.21 0.95
CA SER A 32 -0.14 -9.27 1.88
C SER A 32 1.17 -9.17 1.11
N GLY A 33 2.21 -8.66 1.74
CA GLY A 33 3.46 -8.46 1.03
C GLY A 33 4.58 -7.87 1.85
N THR A 34 5.63 -7.50 1.12
CA THR A 34 6.80 -6.82 1.64
C THR A 34 7.02 -5.54 0.85
N LEU A 35 7.17 -4.42 1.56
CA LEU A 35 7.72 -3.17 1.03
C LEU A 35 9.24 -3.19 1.23
N ILE A 36 9.95 -2.68 0.24
CA ILE A 36 11.41 -2.64 0.18
C ILE A 36 11.78 -1.19 -0.07
N GLY A 37 12.50 -0.57 0.85
CA GLY A 37 12.88 0.84 0.76
C GLY A 37 13.73 1.24 1.96
N ASP A 38 14.38 2.39 1.90
CA ASP A 38 15.11 2.91 3.06
C ASP A 38 14.11 3.52 4.04
N ILE A 39 13.82 2.77 5.12
CA ILE A 39 12.88 3.18 6.17
C ILE A 39 13.58 3.50 7.49
N ARG A 40 14.91 3.65 7.47
CA ARG A 40 15.71 3.95 8.67
C ARG A 40 15.39 5.31 9.28
N SER A 41 14.93 6.23 8.45
CA SER A 41 14.52 7.58 8.87
C SER A 41 13.05 7.63 9.32
N VAL A 42 12.32 6.52 9.24
CA VAL A 42 10.91 6.46 9.66
C VAL A 42 10.84 6.18 11.15
N ASP A 43 10.13 7.04 11.87
CA ASP A 43 9.83 6.81 13.28
C ASP A 43 9.05 5.49 13.46
N PRO A 44 9.49 4.57 14.33
CA PRO A 44 8.82 3.29 14.54
C PRO A 44 7.36 3.42 14.99
N GLY A 45 7.00 4.50 15.71
CA GLY A 45 5.64 4.80 16.12
C GLY A 45 4.71 5.11 14.94
N SER A 46 5.27 5.51 13.79
CA SER A 46 4.51 5.73 12.55
C SER A 46 3.99 4.42 11.95
N PHE A 47 4.57 3.26 12.28
CA PHE A 47 4.12 1.96 11.78
C PHE A 47 2.86 1.43 12.50
N SER A 48 2.52 1.96 13.67
CA SER A 48 1.38 1.51 14.48
C SER A 48 0.02 2.04 14.00
N LEU A 49 0.03 3.02 13.10
CA LEU A 49 -1.16 3.72 12.62
C LEU A 49 -1.36 3.45 11.13
N GLY A 50 -2.60 3.17 10.72
CA GLY A 50 -2.96 2.72 9.36
C GLY A 50 -2.26 3.49 8.25
N MET A 51 -1.17 2.89 7.75
CA MET A 51 -0.31 3.51 6.75
C MET A 51 -0.96 3.41 5.38
N ARG A 52 -0.64 4.36 4.50
CA ARG A 52 -1.13 4.37 3.13
C ARG A 52 0.04 4.16 2.18
N ALA A 53 -0.14 3.29 1.19
CA ALA A 53 0.80 3.19 0.09
C ALA A 53 0.05 3.37 -1.24
N GLN A 54 0.63 4.19 -2.10
CA GLN A 54 0.21 4.32 -3.49
C GLN A 54 1.08 3.39 -4.33
N LEU A 55 0.44 2.41 -4.95
CA LEU A 55 1.08 1.51 -5.89
C LEU A 55 1.27 2.22 -7.24
N GLY A 56 2.30 1.84 -8.01
CA GLY A 56 2.59 2.45 -9.32
C GLY A 56 1.51 2.29 -10.37
N ASN A 57 0.50 1.45 -10.13
CA ASN A 57 -0.71 1.34 -10.96
C ASN A 57 -1.82 2.33 -10.53
N GLY A 58 -1.53 3.29 -9.66
CA GLY A 58 -2.46 4.31 -9.19
C GLY A 58 -3.42 3.85 -8.08
N HIS A 59 -3.34 2.58 -7.65
CA HIS A 59 -4.16 2.09 -6.56
C HIS A 59 -3.58 2.48 -5.21
N GLU A 60 -4.45 2.88 -4.29
CA GLU A 60 -4.09 3.12 -2.90
C GLU A 60 -4.48 1.92 -2.03
N ILE A 61 -3.58 1.55 -1.13
CA ILE A 61 -3.81 0.49 -0.16
C ILE A 61 -3.59 1.05 1.25
N VAL A 62 -4.48 0.64 2.17
CA VAL A 62 -4.27 0.86 3.59
C VAL A 62 -3.60 -0.38 4.16
N LEU A 63 -2.39 -0.22 4.66
CA LEU A 63 -1.54 -1.31 5.12
C LEU A 63 -1.34 -1.26 6.63
N LEU A 64 -1.41 -2.45 7.22
CA LEU A 64 -1.05 -2.76 8.58
C LEU A 64 0.31 -3.44 8.57
N VAL A 65 1.27 -2.83 9.24
CA VAL A 65 2.63 -3.36 9.39
C VAL A 65 2.60 -4.54 10.34
N THR A 66 3.12 -5.68 9.90
CA THR A 66 3.21 -6.92 10.72
C THR A 66 4.64 -7.20 11.18
N ALA A 67 5.65 -6.75 10.42
CA ALA A 67 7.06 -6.78 10.80
C ALA A 67 7.82 -5.68 10.06
N TYR A 68 8.90 -5.17 10.64
CA TYR A 68 9.76 -4.18 10.00
C TYR A 68 11.23 -4.41 10.35
N SER A 69 12.11 -3.93 9.47
CA SER A 69 13.56 -3.90 9.57
C SER A 69 14.05 -2.65 8.83
N ASP A 70 15.33 -2.28 8.92
CA ASP A 70 15.91 -1.08 8.30
C ASP A 70 15.59 -0.89 6.80
N ARG A 71 15.39 -1.99 6.06
CA ARG A 71 15.17 -1.96 4.59
C ARG A 71 13.90 -2.62 4.10
N HIS A 72 13.17 -3.28 5.00
CA HIS A 72 12.07 -4.15 4.63
C HIS A 72 10.93 -4.03 5.63
N LEU A 73 9.71 -4.04 5.12
CA LEU A 73 8.51 -4.00 5.93
C LEU A 73 7.53 -5.04 5.41
N SER A 74 7.09 -5.96 6.26
CA SER A 74 6.02 -6.90 5.96
C SER A 74 4.68 -6.30 6.38
N PHE A 75 3.67 -6.49 5.54
CA PHE A 75 2.35 -5.91 5.77
C PHE A 75 1.22 -6.84 5.34
N VAL A 76 0.05 -6.57 5.91
CA VAL A 76 -1.26 -6.97 5.39
C VAL A 76 -2.04 -5.71 5.06
N ALA A 77 -2.68 -5.66 3.91
CA ALA A 77 -3.39 -4.48 3.45
C ALA A 77 -4.75 -4.82 2.89
N LYS A 78 -5.63 -3.84 2.95
CA LYS A 78 -6.90 -3.83 2.24
C LYS A 78 -6.80 -2.81 1.11
N PHE A 79 -7.31 -3.16 -0.06
CA PHE A 79 -7.48 -2.17 -1.12
C PHE A 79 -8.49 -1.14 -0.66
N ASP A 80 -8.12 0.14 -0.75
CA ASP A 80 -9.11 1.19 -0.54
C ASP A 80 -10.05 1.14 -1.75
N GLY A 81 -11.31 0.77 -1.49
CA GLY A 81 -12.33 0.57 -2.52
C GLY A 81 -12.60 1.82 -3.38
N SER A 82 -11.99 2.96 -3.05
CA SER A 82 -12.09 4.18 -3.84
C SER A 82 -11.40 4.10 -5.22
N ALA A 83 -10.57 3.09 -5.49
CA ALA A 83 -9.96 2.89 -6.83
C ALA A 83 -10.79 1.98 -7.78
N ALA A 84 -12.03 1.64 -7.42
CA ALA A 84 -12.96 0.92 -8.27
C ALA A 84 -14.25 1.71 -8.49
N HIS A 85 -14.12 2.93 -9.00
CA HIS A 85 -15.20 3.59 -9.74
C HIS A 85 -14.57 4.28 -10.96
N GLY A 86 -14.27 3.49 -11.99
CA GLY A 86 -14.46 4.03 -13.34
C GLY A 86 -15.95 4.39 -13.45
N PRO A 87 -16.33 5.56 -14.02
CA PRO A 87 -17.72 5.92 -14.12
C PRO A 87 -18.45 4.81 -14.86
N SER A 88 -19.36 4.13 -14.17
CA SER A 88 -20.35 3.29 -14.81
C SER A 88 -21.18 4.24 -15.67
N VAL A 89 -20.86 4.32 -16.95
CA VAL A 89 -21.68 5.02 -17.95
C VAL A 89 -22.93 4.17 -18.13
N PHE A 90 -23.87 4.32 -17.20
CA PHE A 90 -25.25 3.96 -17.39
C PHE A 90 -25.91 5.22 -17.95
N ALA A 91 -26.04 5.27 -19.28
CA ALA A 91 -26.88 6.26 -19.95
C ALA A 91 -28.27 5.64 -20.15
N PRO A 92 -29.31 6.14 -19.48
CA PRO A 92 -30.68 5.99 -19.95
C PRO A 92 -31.04 7.23 -20.78
N GLY A 93 -31.49 7.02 -22.02
CA GLY A 93 -31.97 8.07 -22.93
C GLY A 93 -32.16 7.55 -24.33
#